data_AF-A0A3D2S8J2-F1
#
_entry.id   AF-A0A3D2S8J2-F1
#
_cell.length_a   1.000
_cell.length_b   1.000
_cell.length_c   1.000
_cell.angle_alpha   90.00
_cell.angle_beta   90.00
_cell.angle_gamma   90.00
#
_symmetry.space_group_name_H-M   'P 1'
#
loop_
_entity.id
_entity.type
_entity.pdbx_description
1 polymer ?
#
loop_
_entity_poly.entity_id
_entity_poly.type
_entity_poly.pdbx_seq_one_letter_code
_entity_poly.pdbx_strand_id
1 'polypeptide(L)'
;MVGAIMYKDYQAGKDIRELQQALAIILVVEALVYLLIFRSPLNTRVGKEGIFVSYKPFLLKGKVFPWNEVQSWQVRQVNAMREFGGWGYKMTLKRRKTGLIMGSGKGLEVVLTGGKTWVITTTNPEMLEISMRKYAADKEVKA
;
A
#
# COMPACT_ATOMS: atom_id res chain seq x y z
N MET A 1 13.32 -3.14 -24.02
CA MET A 1 14.49 -3.84 -23.44
C MET A 1 14.57 -5.28 -23.95
N VAL A 2 13.49 -6.07 -23.87
CA VAL A 2 13.42 -7.48 -24.33
C VAL A 2 13.75 -7.66 -25.82
N GLY A 3 13.24 -6.79 -26.70
CA GLY A 3 13.50 -6.89 -28.14
C GLY A 3 14.97 -6.76 -28.56
N ALA A 4 15.76 -5.95 -27.84
CA ALA A 4 17.19 -5.80 -28.12
C ALA A 4 18.01 -7.02 -27.67
N ILE A 5 17.60 -7.67 -26.58
CA ILE A 5 18.23 -8.91 -26.08
C ILE A 5 17.95 -10.06 -27.06
N MET A 6 16.69 -10.20 -27.49
CA MET A 6 16.28 -11.20 -28.48
C MET A 6 16.96 -10.99 -29.84
N TYR A 7 17.09 -9.75 -30.30
CA TYR A 7 17.78 -9.44 -31.56
C TYR A 7 19.27 -9.80 -31.52
N LYS A 8 19.94 -9.54 -30.38
CA LYS A 8 21.34 -9.88 -30.17
C LYS A 8 21.55 -11.40 -30.08
N ASP A 9 20.64 -12.11 -29.42
CA ASP A 9 20.68 -13.57 -29.29
C ASP A 9 20.35 -14.29 -30.62
N TYR A 10 19.47 -13.72 -31.43
CA TYR A 10 19.21 -14.19 -32.80
C TYR A 10 20.44 -14.02 -33.71
N GLN A 11 21.09 -12.84 -33.67
CA GLN A 11 22.36 -12.60 -34.38
C GLN A 11 23.48 -13.54 -33.91
N ALA A 12 23.43 -14.04 -32.67
CA ALA A 12 24.37 -15.00 -32.12
C ALA A 12 24.09 -16.46 -32.53
N GLY A 13 23.11 -16.70 -33.42
CA GLY A 13 22.83 -18.02 -33.99
C GLY A 13 22.07 -18.99 -33.08
N LYS A 14 21.42 -18.50 -32.00
CA LYS A 14 20.56 -19.33 -31.16
C LYS A 14 19.32 -19.81 -31.91
N ASP A 15 18.88 -21.03 -31.62
CA ASP A 15 17.69 -21.62 -32.24
C ASP A 15 16.44 -20.77 -31.92
N ILE A 16 15.60 -20.56 -32.94
CA ILE A 16 14.32 -19.85 -32.83
C ILE A 16 13.44 -20.45 -31.73
N ARG A 17 13.51 -21.77 -31.50
CA ARG A 17 12.77 -22.44 -30.42
C ARG A 17 13.22 -21.99 -29.04
N GLU A 18 14.52 -21.82 -28.82
CA GLU A 18 15.06 -21.31 -27.55
C GLU A 18 14.64 -19.86 -27.31
N LEU A 19 14.65 -19.05 -28.38
CA LEU A 19 14.19 -17.66 -28.32
C LEU A 19 12.69 -17.56 -27.99
N GLN A 20 11.86 -18.42 -28.59
CA GLN A 20 10.43 -18.51 -28.29
C GLN A 20 10.17 -18.93 -26.84
N GLN A 21 10.91 -19.93 -26.33
CA GLN A 21 10.80 -20.37 -24.94
C GLN A 21 11.22 -19.27 -23.95
N ALA A 22 12.35 -18.59 -24.21
CA ALA A 22 12.81 -17.48 -23.39
C ALA A 22 11.78 -16.33 -23.34
N LEU A 23 11.22 -15.95 -24.49
CA LEU A 23 10.18 -14.93 -24.56
C LEU A 23 8.92 -15.35 -23.80
N ALA A 24 8.47 -16.60 -23.95
CA ALA A 24 7.31 -17.12 -23.24
C ALA A 24 7.50 -17.06 -21.72
N ILE A 25 8.69 -17.46 -21.22
CA ILE A 25 9.02 -17.38 -19.80
C ILE A 25 8.99 -15.93 -19.30
N ILE A 26 9.59 -14.99 -20.04
CA ILE A 26 9.59 -13.56 -19.67
C ILE A 26 8.15 -13.03 -19.56
N LEU A 27 7.31 -13.30 -20.56
CA LEU A 27 5.92 -12.85 -20.55
C LEU A 27 5.12 -13.45 -19.39
N VAL A 28 5.34 -14.73 -19.07
CA VAL A 28 4.71 -15.39 -17.91
C VAL A 28 5.17 -14.72 -16.61
N VAL A 29 6.46 -14.45 -16.46
CA VAL A 29 7.00 -13.79 -15.27
C VAL A 29 6.45 -12.37 -15.14
N GLU A 30 6.40 -11.59 -16.21
CA GLU A 30 5.80 -10.24 -16.20
C GLU A 30 4.31 -10.27 -15.84
N ALA A 31 3.55 -11.20 -16.42
CA ALA A 31 2.14 -11.38 -16.10
C ALA A 31 1.92 -11.77 -14.64
N LEU A 32 2.77 -12.65 -14.08
CA LEU A 32 2.73 -13.03 -12.68
C LEU A 32 3.07 -11.86 -11.76
N VAL A 33 4.10 -11.07 -12.09
CA VAL A 33 4.46 -9.86 -11.33
C VAL A 33 3.32 -8.84 -11.36
N TYR A 34 2.72 -8.60 -12.53
CA TYR A 34 1.56 -7.73 -12.67
C TYR A 34 0.39 -8.22 -11.82
N LEU A 35 0.07 -9.51 -11.90
CA LEU A 35 -1.00 -10.11 -11.10
C LEU A 35 -0.76 -9.91 -9.60
N LEU A 36 0.45 -10.20 -9.11
CA LEU A 36 0.79 -10.09 -7.69
C LEU A 36 0.73 -8.65 -7.17
N ILE A 37 1.19 -7.68 -7.96
CA ILE A 37 1.21 -6.27 -7.57
C ILE A 37 -0.20 -5.67 -7.60
N PHE A 38 -0.95 -5.88 -8.69
CA PHE A 38 -2.22 -5.19 -8.91
C PHE A 38 -3.43 -5.88 -8.25
N ARG A 39 -3.35 -7.19 -7.92
CA ARG A 39 -4.41 -7.87 -7.16
C ARG A 39 -4.28 -7.78 -5.65
N SER A 40 -3.21 -7.20 -5.10
CA SER A 40 -3.04 -7.23 -3.65
C SER A 40 -3.87 -6.14 -2.95
N PRO A 41 -4.90 -6.50 -2.16
CA PRO A 41 -5.74 -5.51 -1.51
C PRO A 41 -5.06 -4.94 -0.26
N LEU A 42 -5.26 -3.65 -0.02
CA LEU A 42 -4.99 -3.00 1.25
C LEU A 42 -6.14 -3.36 2.21
N ASN A 43 -5.86 -4.18 3.23
CA ASN A 43 -6.83 -4.54 4.24
C ASN A 43 -6.56 -3.76 5.53
N THR A 44 -7.59 -3.09 6.03
CA THR A 44 -7.57 -2.43 7.33
C THR A 44 -8.63 -3.08 8.20
N ARG A 45 -8.24 -3.55 9.39
CA ARG A 45 -9.14 -4.12 10.38
C ARG A 45 -8.97 -3.37 11.68
N VAL A 46 -10.07 -2.95 12.27
CA VAL A 46 -10.09 -2.30 13.59
C VAL A 46 -10.71 -3.28 14.58
N GLY A 47 -10.01 -3.56 15.67
CA GLY A 47 -10.44 -4.54 16.65
C GLY A 47 -10.04 -4.17 18.08
N LYS A 48 -10.21 -5.11 19.01
CA LYS A 48 -9.93 -4.89 20.44
C LYS A 48 -8.46 -4.58 20.73
N GLU A 49 -7.53 -5.14 19.96
CA GLU A 49 -6.10 -4.97 20.18
C GLU A 49 -5.56 -3.66 19.57
N GLY A 50 -6.20 -3.15 18.52
CA GLY A 50 -5.73 -2.00 17.77
C GLY A 50 -6.20 -1.96 16.33
N ILE A 51 -5.45 -1.24 15.50
CA ILE A 51 -5.64 -1.13 14.06
C ILE A 51 -4.64 -2.07 13.37
N PHE A 52 -5.14 -3.10 12.71
CA PHE A 52 -4.34 -3.99 11.89
C PHE A 52 -4.40 -3.57 10.42
N VAL A 53 -3.24 -3.47 9.78
CA VAL A 53 -3.12 -3.12 8.37
C VAL A 53 -2.23 -4.13 7.66
N SER A 54 -2.70 -4.66 6.52
CA SER A 54 -1.91 -5.52 5.65
C SER A 54 -2.02 -5.08 4.20
N TYR A 55 -0.90 -5.12 3.48
CA TYR A 55 -0.82 -4.72 2.09
C TYR A 55 0.29 -5.48 1.37
N LYS A 56 0.00 -6.71 0.93
CA LYS A 56 0.99 -7.51 0.19
C LYS A 56 1.22 -6.90 -1.21
N PRO A 57 2.33 -7.20 -1.90
CA PRO A 57 3.59 -7.71 -1.36
C PRO A 57 4.42 -6.65 -0.61
N PHE A 58 3.98 -5.38 -0.56
CA PHE A 58 4.75 -4.25 -0.02
C PHE A 58 4.91 -4.26 1.51
N LEU A 59 3.94 -4.86 2.22
CA LEU A 59 3.90 -5.03 3.66
C LEU A 59 3.68 -6.53 3.95
N LEU A 60 4.77 -7.31 3.81
CA LEU A 60 4.76 -8.77 3.95
C LEU A 60 4.26 -9.22 5.33
N LYS A 61 4.76 -8.56 6.38
CA LYS A 61 4.25 -8.70 7.75
C LYS A 61 3.25 -7.59 7.97
N GLY A 62 1.99 -7.94 8.21
CA GLY A 62 0.97 -6.97 8.60
C GLY A 62 1.45 -6.14 9.78
N LYS A 63 0.99 -4.90 9.85
CA LYS A 63 1.35 -3.95 10.91
C LYS A 63 0.16 -3.79 11.85
N VAL A 64 0.42 -3.86 13.15
CA VAL A 64 -0.55 -3.54 14.20
C VAL A 64 -0.17 -2.20 14.80
N PHE A 65 -1.16 -1.33 14.98
CA PHE A 65 -1.08 -0.14 15.81
C PHE A 65 -1.92 -0.39 17.06
N PRO A 66 -1.31 -0.86 18.16
CA PRO A 66 -2.08 -1.14 19.36
C PRO A 66 -2.61 0.15 19.99
N TRP A 67 -3.75 0.07 20.66
CA TRP A 67 -4.46 1.26 21.15
C TRP A 67 -3.65 2.12 22.13
N ASN A 68 -2.72 1.52 22.86
CA ASN A 68 -1.79 2.22 23.75
C ASN A 68 -0.75 3.08 22.99
N GLU A 69 -0.45 2.74 21.74
CA GLU A 69 0.42 3.54 20.86
C GLU A 69 -0.36 4.58 20.05
N VAL A 70 -1.68 4.44 19.93
CA VAL A 70 -2.54 5.41 19.27
C VAL A 70 -2.75 6.61 20.19
N GLN A 71 -2.20 7.75 19.80
CA GLN A 71 -2.40 9.01 20.51
C GLN A 71 -3.71 9.65 20.09
N SER A 72 -3.94 9.78 18.79
CA SER A 72 -5.18 10.33 18.24
C SER A 72 -5.44 9.81 16.84
N TRP A 73 -6.68 9.93 16.39
CA TRP A 73 -7.08 9.56 15.04
C TRP A 73 -8.15 10.49 14.49
N GLN A 74 -8.23 10.56 13.15
CA GLN A 74 -9.30 11.25 12.44
C GLN A 74 -9.51 10.63 11.05
N VAL A 75 -10.74 10.65 10.55
CA VAL A 75 -11.02 10.38 9.14
C VAL A 75 -11.09 11.71 8.40
N ARG A 76 -10.22 11.91 7.41
CA ARG A 76 -10.14 13.16 6.67
C ARG A 76 -9.99 12.95 5.18
N GLN A 77 -10.21 14.02 4.41
CA GLN A 77 -9.87 14.05 3.00
C GLN A 77 -8.35 14.02 2.82
N VAL A 78 -7.87 13.18 1.91
CA VAL A 78 -6.46 12.95 1.57
C VAL A 78 -6.26 13.21 0.08
N ASN A 79 -5.27 14.03 -0.26
CA ASN A 79 -4.84 14.24 -1.64
C ASN A 79 -3.52 13.49 -1.90
N ALA A 80 -3.59 12.38 -2.64
CA ALA A 80 -2.45 11.51 -2.87
C ALA A 80 -1.27 12.23 -3.55
N MET A 81 -1.55 13.06 -4.56
CA MET A 81 -0.51 13.76 -5.33
C MET A 81 0.14 14.87 -4.51
N ARG A 82 -0.64 15.74 -3.88
CA ARG A 82 -0.12 16.90 -3.13
C ARG A 82 0.53 16.54 -1.81
N GLU A 83 0.03 15.51 -1.11
CA GLU A 83 0.53 15.16 0.21
C GLU A 83 1.62 14.09 0.19
N PHE A 84 1.54 13.13 -0.74
CA PHE A 84 2.39 11.93 -0.76
C PHE A 84 3.14 11.71 -2.07
N GLY A 85 2.90 12.52 -3.10
CA GLY A 85 3.54 12.35 -4.41
C GLY A 85 3.06 11.09 -5.15
N GLY A 86 1.79 10.71 -4.98
CA GLY A 86 1.14 9.61 -5.71
C GLY A 86 0.68 8.46 -4.82
N TRP A 87 0.50 7.30 -5.44
CA TRP A 87 -0.11 6.10 -4.85
C TRP A 87 0.94 5.12 -4.29
N GLY A 88 0.48 4.14 -3.49
CA GLY A 88 1.25 3.05 -2.91
C GLY A 88 1.68 3.29 -1.46
N TYR A 89 2.69 2.51 -1.04
CA TYR A 89 3.37 2.71 0.24
C TYR A 89 4.36 3.87 0.14
N LYS A 90 4.15 4.94 0.90
CA LYS A 90 4.93 6.18 0.85
C LYS A 90 5.47 6.52 2.23
N MET A 91 6.76 6.84 2.33
CA MET A 91 7.36 7.27 3.59
C MET A 91 8.04 8.62 3.41
N THR A 92 7.66 9.59 4.23
CA THR A 92 8.23 10.94 4.24
C THR A 92 9.00 11.15 5.54
N LEU A 93 10.33 11.08 5.47
CA LEU A 93 11.22 11.25 6.63
C LEU A 93 11.06 12.63 7.29
N LYS A 94 11.02 13.70 6.47
CA LYS A 94 10.91 15.09 6.93
C LYS A 94 9.69 15.36 7.82
N ARG A 95 8.57 14.65 7.58
CA ARG A 95 7.30 14.82 8.31
C ARG A 95 6.97 13.64 9.23
N ARG A 96 7.87 12.65 9.36
CA ARG A 96 7.64 11.37 10.08
C ARG A 96 6.29 10.73 9.72
N LYS A 97 5.91 10.85 8.44
CA LYS A 97 4.59 10.48 7.92
C LYS A 97 4.71 9.32 6.95
N THR A 98 3.93 8.27 7.20
CA THR A 98 3.83 7.11 6.32
C THR A 98 2.42 7.00 5.76
N GLY A 99 2.30 6.77 4.46
CA GLY A 99 1.04 6.66 3.74
C GLY A 99 0.88 5.28 3.12
N LEU A 100 -0.30 4.70 3.27
CA LEU A 100 -0.82 3.60 2.47
C LEU A 100 -1.93 4.17 1.60
N ILE A 101 -1.55 4.64 0.40
CA ILE A 101 -2.36 5.53 -0.43
C ILE A 101 -2.80 4.81 -1.69
N MET A 102 -4.04 4.37 -1.76
CA MET A 102 -4.60 3.70 -2.95
C MET A 102 -5.28 4.68 -3.92
N GLY A 103 -5.52 5.91 -3.46
CA GLY A 103 -6.39 6.88 -4.14
C GLY A 103 -6.40 8.22 -3.42
N SER A 104 -6.97 9.25 -4.05
CA SER A 104 -7.34 10.48 -3.34
C SER A 104 -8.78 10.28 -2.90
N GLY A 105 -9.12 10.74 -1.71
CA GLY A 105 -10.39 10.38 -1.08
C GLY A 105 -10.29 10.49 0.43
N LYS A 106 -11.23 9.87 1.14
CA LYS A 106 -11.17 9.81 2.60
C LYS A 106 -10.15 8.76 3.05
N GLY A 107 -9.47 9.05 4.15
CA GLY A 107 -8.52 8.16 4.77
C GLY A 107 -8.45 8.36 6.27
N LEU A 108 -8.05 7.31 6.96
CA LEU A 108 -7.77 7.34 8.38
C LEU A 108 -6.36 7.87 8.59
N GLU A 109 -6.24 8.97 9.32
CA GLU A 109 -5.00 9.47 9.85
C GLU A 109 -4.88 9.07 11.32
N VAL A 110 -3.76 8.45 11.68
CA VAL A 110 -3.44 7.99 13.03
C VAL A 110 -2.14 8.64 13.46
N VAL A 111 -2.17 9.35 14.58
CA VAL A 111 -0.97 9.87 15.23
C VAL A 111 -0.59 8.90 16.34
N LEU A 112 0.66 8.44 16.31
CA LEU A 112 1.20 7.56 17.34
C LEU A 112 1.91 8.36 18.43
N THR A 113 1.97 7.83 19.64
CA THR A 113 2.59 8.47 20.82
C THR A 113 4.04 8.92 20.58
N GLY A 114 4.78 8.28 19.67
CA GLY A 114 6.11 8.69 19.24
C GLY A 114 6.17 9.79 18.17
N GLY A 115 5.06 10.52 17.91
CA GLY A 115 4.98 11.59 16.91
C GLY A 115 5.07 11.12 15.45
N LYS A 116 4.92 9.81 15.20
CA LYS A 116 4.84 9.25 13.85
C LYS A 116 3.38 9.27 13.40
N THR A 117 3.12 9.65 12.16
CA THR A 117 1.77 9.69 11.62
C THR A 117 1.61 8.67 10.50
N TRP A 118 0.50 7.93 10.53
CA TRP A 118 0.10 7.02 9.46
C TRP A 118 -1.16 7.52 8.79
N VAL A 119 -1.22 7.46 7.47
CA VAL A 119 -2.44 7.74 6.70
C VAL A 119 -2.78 6.55 5.84
N ILE A 120 -3.97 6.01 6.00
CA ILE A 120 -4.48 4.87 5.27
C ILE A 120 -5.76 5.29 4.54
N THR A 121 -5.70 5.37 3.21
CA THR A 121 -6.90 5.67 2.41
C THR A 121 -7.85 4.47 2.40
N THR A 122 -9.15 4.73 2.39
CA THR A 122 -10.16 3.67 2.41
C THR A 122 -11.26 3.95 1.39
N THR A 123 -11.83 2.89 0.82
CA THR A 123 -13.02 2.96 -0.02
C THR A 123 -14.31 3.00 0.79
N ASN A 124 -14.27 2.60 2.07
CA ASN A 124 -15.41 2.63 2.97
C ASN A 124 -15.09 3.45 4.24
N PRO A 125 -15.08 4.79 4.14
CA PRO A 125 -14.73 5.67 5.24
C PRO A 125 -15.72 5.63 6.39
N GLU A 126 -17.02 5.48 6.11
CA GLU A 126 -18.07 5.46 7.13
C GLU A 126 -17.94 4.25 8.05
N MET A 127 -17.78 3.04 7.48
CA MET A 127 -17.57 1.83 8.28
C MET A 127 -16.27 1.92 9.10
N LEU A 128 -15.22 2.52 8.53
CA LEU A 128 -13.97 2.71 9.24
C LEU A 128 -14.14 3.66 10.43
N GLU A 129 -14.83 4.77 10.24
CA GLU A 129 -15.12 5.76 11.27
C GLU A 129 -15.98 5.17 12.40
N ILE A 130 -17.05 4.43 12.07
CA ILE A 130 -17.88 3.71 13.05
C ILE A 130 -17.04 2.73 13.86
N SER A 131 -16.18 1.96 13.19
CA SER A 131 -15.31 0.99 13.86
C SER A 131 -14.30 1.67 14.79
N MET A 132 -13.71 2.79 14.34
CA MET A 132 -12.78 3.57 15.15
C MET A 132 -13.46 4.16 16.38
N ARG A 133 -14.65 4.76 16.24
CA ARG A 133 -15.43 5.27 17.38
C ARG A 133 -15.81 4.18 18.37
N LYS A 134 -16.17 2.99 17.88
CA LYS A 134 -16.52 1.85 18.75
C LYS A 134 -15.40 1.46 19.71
N TYR A 135 -14.13 1.54 19.28
CA TYR A 135 -12.99 1.08 20.06
C TYR A 135 -12.14 2.19 20.68
N ALA A 136 -12.21 3.42 20.15
CA ALA A 136 -11.30 4.50 20.52
C ALA A 136 -11.94 5.90 20.36
N ALA A 137 -13.23 6.07 20.67
CA ALA A 137 -13.91 7.37 20.60
C ALA A 137 -13.22 8.47 21.43
N ASP A 138 -12.58 8.11 22.54
CA ASP A 138 -11.83 9.02 23.41
C ASP A 138 -10.60 9.65 22.73
N LYS A 139 -10.12 9.04 21.64
CA LYS A 139 -8.93 9.45 20.89
C LYS A 139 -9.25 10.17 19.57
N GLU A 140 -10.52 10.39 19.28
CA GLU A 140 -10.95 11.07 18.06
C GLU A 140 -10.61 12.57 18.13
N VAL A 141 -9.91 13.09 17.12
CA VAL A 141 -9.73 14.53 16.97
C VAL A 141 -11.02 15.10 16.41
N LYS A 142 -11.74 15.88 17.23
CA LYS A 142 -12.89 16.66 16.75
C LYS A 142 -12.34 17.78 15.86
N ALA A 143 -12.68 17.72 14.58
CA ALA A 143 -12.42 18.79 13.62
C ALA A 143 -13.22 20.05 13.96
#